data_AF-A0A4R4M3E6-F1
#
_entry.id   AF-A0A4R4M3E6-F1
#
_cell.length_a   1.000
_cell.length_b   1.000
_cell.length_c   1.000
_cell.angle_alpha   90.00
_cell.angle_beta   90.00
_cell.angle_gamma   90.00
#
_symmetry.space_group_name_H-M   'P 1'
#
loop_
_entity.id
_entity.type
_entity.pdbx_description
1 polymer ?
#
loop_
_entity_poly.entity_id
_entity_poly.type
_entity_poly.pdbx_seq_one_letter_code
_entity_poly.pdbx_strand_id
1 'polypeptide(L)'
;MRKPARPHRYNGTVIAEWQNVTAGYDLDALWSTAQITRAGYAWAGISAQRVGVEHLTEWSPARYGDLDVTGGGRFTGDELSYDIYAQVAETLRTSSPLRGLRTGTVLGVGASQSAFRMTTYYDAVLPQSEKVFDGYAFIVGPAPARRGPEPVFNVLSETDVRSPVRPPDTDTFRRWEVAGSAHSGWHGQEYRRPILTRDLGEAPTYQCDAPPFSRVPLHHVIATSYDHLVRWTKGRTPPSAPPLQFNPDGSKARDALGLAKGGIRLSQVEAPTALNTGDNSGETFCFLFGTHAPFDEARLDALYPSRGRYVAAVVQSDARNLREGYLLPADARQNRADAIHSDVGRD
;
A
#
# COMPACT_ATOMS: atom_id res chain seq x y z
N MET A 1 6.82 9.94 12.00
CA MET A 1 7.69 10.25 10.84
C MET A 1 8.86 9.27 10.72
N ARG A 2 9.25 8.94 9.49
CA ARG A 2 10.41 8.10 9.14
C ARG A 2 11.19 8.80 8.01
N LYS A 3 12.51 8.72 8.00
CA LYS A 3 13.33 9.37 6.96
C LYS A 3 14.65 8.62 6.76
N PRO A 4 15.38 8.83 5.65
CA PRO A 4 16.67 8.22 5.45
C PRO A 4 17.63 8.55 6.60
N ALA A 5 18.38 7.54 7.07
CA ALA A 5 19.31 7.71 8.19
C ALA A 5 20.41 8.74 7.88
N ARG A 6 20.85 8.80 6.62
CA ARG A 6 21.84 9.77 6.14
C ARG A 6 21.15 10.91 5.38
N PRO A 7 21.28 12.18 5.81
CA PRO A 7 20.59 13.31 5.18
C PRO A 7 20.80 13.44 3.66
N HIS A 8 22.00 13.18 3.15
CA HIS A 8 22.31 13.24 1.72
C HIS A 8 21.58 12.18 0.84
N ARG A 9 20.93 11.19 1.46
CA ARG A 9 20.08 10.21 0.75
C ARG A 9 18.65 10.71 0.57
N TYR A 10 18.25 11.79 1.22
CA TYR A 10 16.93 12.37 1.06
C TYR A 10 16.76 12.94 -0.34
N ASN A 11 15.69 12.55 -1.03
CA ASN A 11 15.44 12.89 -2.43
C ASN A 11 14.57 14.14 -2.63
N GLY A 12 14.23 14.86 -1.56
CA GLY A 12 13.40 16.06 -1.63
C GLY A 12 11.89 15.80 -1.59
N THR A 13 11.46 14.56 -1.39
CA THR A 13 10.03 14.18 -1.39
C THR A 13 9.57 13.63 -0.05
N VAL A 14 8.43 14.11 0.44
CA VAL A 14 7.71 13.58 1.60
C VAL A 14 6.45 12.87 1.14
N ILE A 15 6.24 11.66 1.67
CA ILE A 15 4.97 10.93 1.61
C ILE A 15 4.19 11.29 2.87
N ALA A 16 3.15 12.09 2.72
CA ALA A 16 2.25 12.50 3.80
C ALA A 16 1.05 11.55 3.82
N GLU A 17 1.02 10.65 4.80
CA GLU A 17 -0.01 9.63 4.92
C GLU A 17 -1.09 10.05 5.91
N TRP A 18 -2.34 10.04 5.46
CA TRP A 18 -3.48 10.07 6.37
C TRP A 18 -3.52 8.77 7.17
N GLN A 19 -3.30 8.83 8.49
CA GLN A 19 -3.29 7.62 9.33
C GLN A 19 -4.67 6.98 9.39
N ASN A 20 -4.70 5.67 9.17
CA ASN A 20 -5.94 4.92 9.20
C ASN A 20 -6.29 4.56 10.65
N VAL A 21 -7.56 4.71 11.05
CA VAL A 21 -8.01 4.46 12.42
C VAL A 21 -8.99 3.29 12.56
N THR A 22 -9.12 2.44 11.54
CA THR A 22 -10.08 1.32 11.52
C THR A 22 -9.87 0.33 12.67
N ALA A 23 -8.64 0.21 13.18
CA ALA A 23 -8.33 -0.65 14.32
C ALA A 23 -8.59 0.00 15.69
N GLY A 24 -9.12 1.23 15.74
CA GLY A 24 -9.35 1.99 16.98
C GLY A 24 -8.16 2.83 17.44
N TYR A 25 -7.10 2.89 16.63
CA TYR A 25 -5.89 3.67 16.87
C TYR A 25 -5.25 4.00 15.52
N ASP A 26 -4.32 4.97 15.49
CA ASP A 26 -3.53 5.24 14.28
C ASP A 26 -2.72 4.01 13.91
N LEU A 27 -3.15 3.36 12.83
CA LEU A 27 -2.48 2.21 12.30
C LEU A 27 -1.64 2.61 11.12
N ASP A 28 -0.46 2.02 11.15
CA ASP A 28 0.37 1.94 10.00
C ASP A 28 -0.43 1.09 8.94
N ALA A 29 -1.13 1.69 7.94
CA ALA A 29 -1.74 1.04 6.77
C ALA A 29 -0.86 0.85 5.50
N LEU A 30 0.02 1.79 5.13
CA LEU A 30 0.92 1.74 3.96
C LEU A 30 2.40 1.44 4.26
N TRP A 31 2.92 0.19 4.21
CA TRP A 31 4.37 0.02 4.47
C TRP A 31 5.09 -1.09 3.73
N SER A 32 6.23 -0.65 3.19
CA SER A 32 7.53 -0.98 3.78
C SER A 32 8.33 0.30 4.07
N THR A 33 8.52 0.66 5.35
CA THR A 33 9.39 1.80 5.74
C THR A 33 10.80 1.67 5.16
N ALA A 34 11.29 0.43 5.05
CA ALA A 34 12.58 0.15 4.46
C ALA A 34 12.62 0.52 2.97
N GLN A 35 11.58 0.20 2.19
CA GLN A 35 11.53 0.58 0.77
C GLN A 35 11.43 2.10 0.58
N ILE A 36 10.53 2.75 1.32
CA ILE A 36 10.32 4.20 1.27
C ILE A 36 11.63 4.94 1.56
N THR A 37 12.28 4.61 2.69
CA THR A 37 13.53 5.29 3.08
C THR A 37 14.73 4.91 2.22
N ARG A 38 14.78 3.69 1.67
CA ARG A 38 15.81 3.27 0.71
C ARG A 38 15.75 4.04 -0.60
N ALA A 39 14.55 4.38 -1.07
CA ALA A 39 14.34 5.23 -2.25
C ALA A 39 14.63 6.72 -1.98
N GLY A 40 14.93 7.08 -0.73
CA GLY A 40 15.28 8.44 -0.31
C GLY A 40 14.09 9.28 0.12
N TYR A 41 12.89 8.71 0.20
CA TYR A 41 11.70 9.40 0.66
C TYR A 41 11.73 9.61 2.18
N ALA A 42 11.19 10.74 2.63
CA ALA A 42 10.69 10.87 3.98
C ALA A 42 9.20 10.50 4.02
N TRP A 43 8.74 10.03 5.17
CA TRP A 43 7.36 9.67 5.41
C TRP A 43 6.85 10.33 6.70
N ALA A 44 5.63 10.86 6.62
CA ALA A 44 4.94 11.53 7.71
C ALA A 44 3.50 11.00 7.81
N GLY A 45 3.24 10.18 8.84
CA GLY A 45 1.88 9.85 9.25
C GLY A 45 1.24 11.02 9.95
N ILE A 46 0.01 11.34 9.54
CA ILE A 46 -0.79 12.44 10.03
C ILE A 46 -2.00 11.87 10.75
N SER A 47 -1.99 11.98 12.07
CA SER A 47 -3.10 11.68 12.98
C SER A 47 -4.16 12.79 12.85
N ALA A 48 -5.04 12.66 11.87
CA ALA A 48 -6.04 13.69 11.55
C ALA A 48 -7.40 13.44 12.23
N GLN A 49 -7.63 12.24 12.75
CA GLN A 49 -8.94 11.81 13.25
C GLN A 49 -8.94 11.67 14.76
N ARG A 50 -10.09 11.96 15.36
CA ARG A 50 -10.32 11.93 16.81
C ARG A 50 -9.95 10.58 17.42
N VAL A 51 -10.36 9.47 16.81
CA VAL A 51 -10.08 8.11 17.30
C VAL A 51 -8.57 7.86 17.48
N GLY A 52 -7.74 8.26 16.50
CA GLY A 52 -6.30 8.07 16.57
C GLY A 52 -5.67 8.93 17.66
N VAL A 53 -6.09 10.19 17.75
CA VAL A 53 -5.56 11.14 18.74
C VAL A 53 -5.98 10.79 20.17
N GLU A 54 -7.22 10.37 20.40
CA GLU A 54 -7.69 9.89 21.71
C GLU A 54 -6.91 8.67 22.17
N HIS A 55 -6.64 7.70 21.28
CA HIS A 55 -5.80 6.58 21.65
C HIS A 55 -4.37 7.02 22.04
N LEU A 56 -3.80 8.00 21.32
CA LEU A 56 -2.48 8.53 21.67
C LEU A 56 -2.48 9.26 23.03
N THR A 57 -3.52 10.04 23.34
CA THR A 57 -3.63 10.76 24.61
C THR A 57 -3.75 9.79 25.79
N GLU A 58 -4.46 8.67 25.62
CA GLU A 58 -4.56 7.59 26.61
C GLU A 58 -3.25 6.79 26.74
N TRP A 59 -2.63 6.43 25.61
CA TRP A 59 -1.42 5.61 25.58
C TRP A 59 -0.18 6.31 26.14
N SER A 60 -0.05 7.62 25.92
CA SER A 60 1.04 8.41 26.49
C SER A 60 0.58 9.82 26.91
N PRO A 61 -0.13 9.94 28.04
CA PRO A 61 -0.73 11.21 28.48
C PRO A 61 0.31 12.31 28.70
N ALA A 62 1.47 11.97 29.23
CA ALA A 62 2.55 12.94 29.46
C ALA A 62 3.10 13.57 28.16
N ARG A 63 2.92 12.90 27.01
CA ARG A 63 3.43 13.38 25.72
C ARG A 63 2.33 13.96 24.84
N TYR A 64 1.12 13.41 24.91
CA TYR A 64 0.05 13.68 23.97
C TYR A 64 -1.24 14.18 24.64
N GLY A 65 -1.30 14.27 25.97
CA GLY A 65 -2.53 14.56 26.72
C GLY A 65 -3.21 15.89 26.37
N ASP A 66 -2.45 16.85 25.84
CA ASP A 66 -2.97 18.16 25.42
C ASP A 66 -3.40 18.22 23.94
N LEU A 67 -3.28 17.11 23.19
CA LEU A 67 -3.72 17.06 21.80
C LEU A 67 -5.25 17.09 21.72
N ASP A 68 -5.77 17.98 20.90
CA ASP A 68 -7.20 18.08 20.58
C ASP A 68 -7.39 18.33 19.09
N VAL A 69 -8.23 17.50 18.46
CA VAL A 69 -8.63 17.62 17.05
C VAL A 69 -10.12 17.92 16.88
N THR A 70 -10.79 18.30 17.97
CA THR A 70 -12.22 18.61 18.02
C THR A 70 -12.52 20.10 18.18
N GLY A 71 -11.49 20.94 18.35
CA GLY A 71 -11.65 22.38 18.54
C GLY A 71 -12.42 22.70 19.82
N GLY A 72 -12.02 22.09 20.94
CA GLY A 72 -12.67 22.23 22.25
C GLY A 72 -14.01 21.51 22.33
N GLY A 73 -14.18 20.38 21.64
CA GLY A 73 -15.42 19.60 21.61
C GLY A 73 -16.49 20.12 20.65
N ARG A 74 -16.19 21.14 19.85
CA ARG A 74 -17.15 21.75 18.91
C ARG A 74 -17.38 20.92 17.65
N PHE A 75 -16.37 20.16 17.22
CA PHE A 75 -16.34 19.40 15.97
C PHE A 75 -15.94 17.94 16.26
N THR A 76 -16.90 17.13 16.69
CA THR A 76 -16.64 15.75 17.16
C THR A 76 -16.75 14.69 16.06
N GLY A 77 -17.19 15.08 14.85
CA GLY A 77 -17.41 14.22 13.68
C GLY A 77 -16.22 14.13 12.72
N ASP A 78 -15.00 14.46 13.17
CA ASP A 78 -13.80 14.61 12.35
C ASP A 78 -13.91 15.72 11.27
N GLU A 79 -14.74 16.75 11.46
CA GLU A 79 -14.88 17.84 10.48
C GLU A 79 -13.55 18.57 10.25
N LEU A 80 -12.77 18.76 11.32
CA LEU A 80 -11.45 19.40 11.26
C LEU A 80 -10.36 18.53 10.65
N SER A 81 -10.61 17.24 10.43
CA SER A 81 -9.57 16.29 9.97
C SER A 81 -8.96 16.67 8.62
N TYR A 82 -9.77 17.23 7.71
CA TYR A 82 -9.30 17.67 6.39
C TYR A 82 -8.39 18.89 6.48
N ASP A 83 -8.72 19.85 7.34
CA ASP A 83 -7.92 21.04 7.58
C ASP A 83 -6.62 20.69 8.30
N ILE A 84 -6.68 19.81 9.30
CA ILE A 84 -5.49 19.28 9.99
C ILE A 84 -4.57 18.61 8.98
N TYR A 85 -5.11 17.76 8.10
CA TYR A 85 -4.32 17.06 7.07
C TYR A 85 -3.63 18.06 6.12
N ALA A 86 -4.35 19.08 5.65
CA ALA A 86 -3.80 20.10 4.76
C ALA A 86 -2.75 20.99 5.46
N GLN A 87 -3.02 21.46 6.68
CA GLN A 87 -2.10 22.33 7.42
C GLN A 87 -0.81 21.61 7.82
N VAL A 88 -0.89 20.33 8.19
CA VAL A 88 0.30 19.52 8.45
C VAL A 88 1.10 19.33 7.15
N ALA A 89 0.45 19.11 6.01
CA ALA A 89 1.12 19.02 4.71
C ALA A 89 1.85 20.32 4.33
N GLU A 90 1.24 21.48 4.58
CA GLU A 90 1.86 22.79 4.38
C GLU A 90 3.08 22.97 5.30
N THR A 91 2.97 22.55 6.55
CA THR A 91 4.07 22.57 7.54
C THR A 91 5.26 21.73 7.06
N LEU A 92 5.02 20.58 6.41
CA LEU A 92 6.09 19.73 5.86
C LEU A 92 6.91 20.39 4.74
N ARG A 93 6.38 21.48 4.13
CA ARG A 93 7.09 22.30 3.13
C ARG A 93 7.86 23.45 3.76
N THR A 94 7.24 24.13 4.74
CA THR A 94 7.67 25.45 5.22
C THR A 94 8.49 25.41 6.51
N SER A 95 8.35 24.36 7.32
CA SER A 95 8.96 24.24 8.64
C SER A 95 9.54 22.83 8.82
N SER A 96 10.43 22.66 9.80
CA SER A 96 11.40 21.56 9.81
C SER A 96 11.16 20.50 10.90
N PRO A 97 10.04 19.75 10.88
CA PRO A 97 10.02 18.46 11.59
C PRO A 97 11.01 17.47 10.95
N LEU A 98 11.51 17.76 9.73
CA LEU A 98 12.50 16.98 9.00
C LEU A 98 13.97 17.29 9.34
N ARG A 99 14.24 18.14 10.34
CA ARG A 99 15.60 18.51 10.80
C ARG A 99 16.52 19.09 9.72
N GLY A 100 16.05 20.10 8.99
CA GLY A 100 16.81 20.89 8.01
C GLY A 100 16.70 20.37 6.57
N LEU A 101 15.94 19.31 6.33
CA LEU A 101 15.70 18.81 4.97
C LEU A 101 14.68 19.72 4.26
N ARG A 102 15.03 20.19 3.05
CA ARG A 102 14.15 21.00 2.21
C ARG A 102 13.23 20.11 1.37
N THR A 103 11.93 20.24 1.56
CA THR A 103 10.92 19.47 0.81
C THR A 103 10.54 20.21 -0.46
N GLY A 104 10.75 19.58 -1.61
CA GLY A 104 10.30 20.08 -2.92
C GLY A 104 9.02 19.41 -3.42
N THR A 105 8.69 18.22 -2.91
CA THR A 105 7.49 17.48 -3.29
C THR A 105 6.80 16.88 -2.07
N VAL A 106 5.48 17.02 -1.96
CA VAL A 106 4.64 16.37 -0.95
C VAL A 106 3.57 15.56 -1.66
N LEU A 107 3.52 14.26 -1.41
CA LEU A 107 2.47 13.38 -1.92
C LEU A 107 1.45 13.14 -0.80
N GLY A 108 0.16 13.32 -1.10
CA GLY A 108 -0.91 12.91 -0.19
C GLY A 108 -1.24 11.44 -0.43
N VAL A 109 -1.21 10.60 0.60
CA VAL A 109 -1.47 9.17 0.45
C VAL A 109 -2.34 8.62 1.57
N GLY A 110 -3.12 7.58 1.25
CA GLY A 110 -4.01 6.93 2.20
C GLY A 110 -4.34 5.52 1.75
N ALA A 111 -4.59 4.65 2.72
CA ALA A 111 -5.03 3.27 2.50
C ALA A 111 -6.36 2.95 3.18
N SER A 112 -7.20 2.15 2.51
CA SER A 112 -8.45 1.63 3.06
C SER A 112 -9.35 2.79 3.54
N GLN A 113 -9.82 2.81 4.79
CA GLN A 113 -10.62 3.91 5.35
C GLN A 113 -10.01 5.30 5.13
N SER A 114 -8.70 5.46 5.33
CA SER A 114 -8.04 6.75 5.09
C SER A 114 -8.07 7.17 3.61
N ALA A 115 -8.14 6.22 2.67
CA ALA A 115 -8.37 6.52 1.26
C ALA A 115 -9.81 7.04 1.02
N PHE A 116 -10.81 6.56 1.76
CA PHE A 116 -12.16 7.14 1.71
C PHE A 116 -12.17 8.60 2.20
N ARG A 117 -11.50 8.89 3.32
CA ARG A 117 -11.31 10.27 3.80
C ARG A 117 -10.62 11.12 2.74
N MET A 118 -9.56 10.60 2.14
CA MET A 118 -8.88 11.31 1.06
C MET A 118 -9.74 11.51 -0.19
N THR A 119 -10.65 10.59 -0.50
CA THR A 119 -11.58 10.77 -1.63
C THR A 119 -12.47 11.97 -1.36
N THR A 120 -13.02 12.08 -0.15
CA THR A 120 -13.78 13.27 0.27
C THR A 120 -12.92 14.53 0.22
N TYR A 121 -11.67 14.49 0.70
CA TYR A 121 -10.74 15.62 0.62
C TYR A 121 -10.55 16.07 -0.84
N TYR A 122 -10.21 15.14 -1.73
CA TYR A 122 -9.91 15.44 -3.12
C TYR A 122 -11.13 15.92 -3.90
N ASP A 123 -12.29 15.31 -3.68
CA ASP A 123 -13.53 15.60 -4.41
C ASP A 123 -14.20 16.89 -3.94
N ALA A 124 -14.25 17.13 -2.62
CA ALA A 124 -15.06 18.18 -2.03
C ALA A 124 -14.25 19.31 -1.36
N VAL A 125 -13.10 19.03 -0.74
CA VAL A 125 -12.34 20.02 0.04
C VAL A 125 -11.29 20.72 -0.82
N LEU A 126 -10.54 19.97 -1.62
CA LEU A 126 -9.49 20.50 -2.49
C LEU A 126 -9.99 21.59 -3.44
N PRO A 127 -11.18 21.50 -4.08
CA PRO A 127 -11.70 22.59 -4.92
C PRO A 127 -11.96 23.91 -4.18
N GLN A 128 -12.01 23.88 -2.86
CA GLN A 128 -12.29 25.03 -1.99
C GLN A 128 -11.03 25.53 -1.25
N SER A 129 -9.87 24.93 -1.51
CA SER A 129 -8.62 25.22 -0.81
C SER A 129 -7.44 25.37 -1.77
N GLU A 130 -6.34 25.94 -1.28
CA GLU A 130 -5.09 25.93 -2.02
C GLU A 130 -4.51 24.51 -2.08
N LYS A 131 -3.87 24.18 -3.20
CA LYS A 131 -3.24 22.88 -3.42
C LYS A 131 -1.98 22.77 -2.56
N VAL A 132 -2.01 21.87 -1.56
CA VAL A 132 -0.86 21.60 -0.68
C VAL A 132 -0.07 20.33 -1.05
N PHE A 133 -0.68 19.40 -1.79
CA PHE A 133 -0.04 18.16 -2.27
C PHE A 133 0.22 18.21 -3.77
N ASP A 134 1.36 17.69 -4.23
CA ASP A 134 1.71 17.69 -5.66
C ASP A 134 0.98 16.59 -6.45
N GLY A 135 0.67 15.47 -5.80
CA GLY A 135 -0.05 14.33 -6.35
C GLY A 135 -0.61 13.43 -5.24
N TYR A 136 -1.53 12.54 -5.61
CA TYR A 136 -2.34 11.76 -4.67
C TYR A 136 -2.29 10.27 -4.95
N ALA A 137 -2.18 9.44 -3.91
CA ALA A 137 -2.25 7.99 -4.03
C ALA A 137 -3.31 7.38 -3.11
N PHE A 138 -4.24 6.64 -3.72
CA PHE A 138 -5.35 5.95 -3.07
C PHE A 138 -5.08 4.46 -3.12
N ILE A 139 -4.77 3.85 -1.99
CA ILE A 139 -4.30 2.47 -1.93
C ILE A 139 -5.36 1.60 -1.28
N VAL A 140 -5.66 0.43 -1.86
CA VAL A 140 -6.63 -0.54 -1.34
C VAL A 140 -7.95 0.12 -0.87
N GLY A 141 -8.40 1.10 -1.63
CA GLY A 141 -9.51 1.98 -1.30
C GLY A 141 -10.01 2.70 -2.55
N PRO A 142 -11.12 3.45 -2.45
CA PRO A 142 -11.77 4.03 -3.61
C PRO A 142 -10.87 5.07 -4.31
N ALA A 143 -11.03 5.16 -5.63
CA ALA A 143 -10.54 6.30 -6.39
C ALA A 143 -11.47 7.51 -6.17
N PRO A 144 -10.96 8.76 -6.34
CA PRO A 144 -11.79 9.95 -6.35
C PRO A 144 -12.70 9.99 -7.60
N ALA A 145 -13.87 10.62 -7.47
CA ALA A 145 -14.79 10.81 -8.59
C ALA A 145 -14.46 12.07 -9.42
N ARG A 146 -13.91 13.11 -8.78
CA ARG A 146 -13.48 14.35 -9.43
C ARG A 146 -12.31 14.06 -10.36
N ARG A 147 -12.36 14.65 -11.56
CA ARG A 147 -11.21 14.71 -12.49
C ARG A 147 -10.57 16.08 -12.36
N GLY A 148 -9.38 16.11 -11.78
CA GLY A 148 -8.58 17.32 -11.58
C GLY A 148 -7.30 17.30 -12.41
N PRO A 149 -6.56 18.44 -12.44
CA PRO A 149 -5.24 18.52 -13.06
C PRO A 149 -4.15 17.80 -12.25
N GLU A 150 -4.44 17.40 -11.01
CA GLU A 150 -3.47 16.75 -10.14
C GLU A 150 -3.27 15.28 -10.52
N PRO A 151 -2.01 14.78 -10.55
CA PRO A 151 -1.73 13.35 -10.69
C PRO A 151 -2.40 12.51 -9.59
N VAL A 152 -3.18 11.50 -10.00
CA VAL A 152 -3.86 10.55 -9.12
C VAL A 152 -3.47 9.12 -9.48
N PHE A 153 -2.98 8.39 -8.48
CA PHE A 153 -2.71 6.96 -8.56
C PHE A 153 -3.69 6.19 -7.69
N ASN A 154 -4.34 5.16 -8.23
CA ASN A 154 -5.12 4.20 -7.46
C ASN A 154 -4.50 2.80 -7.58
N VAL A 155 -4.04 2.23 -6.46
CA VAL A 155 -3.47 0.88 -6.45
C VAL A 155 -4.38 -0.01 -5.62
N LEU A 156 -4.89 -1.08 -6.22
CA LEU A 156 -5.80 -2.02 -5.59
C LEU A 156 -5.17 -3.40 -5.48
N SER A 157 -5.43 -4.07 -4.36
CA SER A 157 -5.15 -5.49 -4.25
C SER A 157 -6.21 -6.31 -5.00
N GLU A 158 -5.99 -7.61 -5.16
CA GLU A 158 -7.03 -8.49 -5.70
C GLU A 158 -8.28 -8.48 -4.81
N THR A 159 -8.15 -8.35 -3.49
CA THR A 159 -9.28 -8.24 -2.56
C THR A 159 -10.22 -7.09 -2.92
N ASP A 160 -9.65 -5.93 -3.26
CA ASP A 160 -10.37 -4.67 -3.42
C ASP A 160 -11.07 -4.52 -4.76
N VAL A 161 -10.66 -5.31 -5.76
CA VAL A 161 -11.28 -5.29 -7.08
C VAL A 161 -12.51 -6.19 -7.05
N ARG A 162 -13.65 -5.59 -6.69
CA ARG A 162 -14.95 -6.28 -6.50
C ARG A 162 -15.83 -6.30 -7.74
N SER A 163 -15.46 -5.57 -8.80
CA SER A 163 -16.24 -5.43 -10.04
C SER A 163 -15.31 -5.16 -11.22
N PRO A 164 -15.68 -5.60 -12.45
CA PRO A 164 -14.96 -5.22 -13.66
C PRO A 164 -15.17 -3.76 -14.06
N VAL A 165 -16.15 -3.06 -13.46
CA VAL A 165 -16.42 -1.65 -13.70
C VAL A 165 -15.34 -0.80 -13.03
N ARG A 166 -14.68 0.04 -13.81
CA ARG A 166 -13.57 0.87 -13.35
C ARG A 166 -13.48 2.17 -14.15
N PRO A 167 -13.03 3.28 -13.54
CA PRO A 167 -12.67 4.47 -14.30
C PRO A 167 -11.53 4.14 -15.28
N PRO A 168 -11.57 4.66 -16.52
CA PRO A 168 -10.45 4.51 -17.44
C PRO A 168 -9.27 5.37 -16.97
N ASP A 169 -8.06 4.93 -17.32
CA ASP A 169 -6.84 5.71 -17.23
C ASP A 169 -6.96 7.02 -18.05
N THR A 170 -6.38 8.11 -17.55
CA THR A 170 -6.33 9.43 -18.21
C THR A 170 -4.97 10.10 -18.03
N ASP A 171 -4.72 11.25 -18.62
CA ASP A 171 -3.44 11.97 -18.42
C ASP A 171 -3.14 12.37 -16.97
N THR A 172 -4.14 12.29 -16.08
CA THR A 172 -4.04 12.57 -14.64
C THR A 172 -4.50 11.43 -13.73
N PHE A 173 -4.99 10.30 -14.27
CA PHE A 173 -5.43 9.15 -13.48
C PHE A 173 -4.82 7.83 -13.96
N ARG A 174 -4.27 7.04 -13.03
CA ARG A 174 -3.75 5.69 -13.28
C ARG A 174 -4.30 4.73 -12.23
N ARG A 175 -4.84 3.59 -12.69
CA ARG A 175 -5.26 2.49 -11.81
C ARG A 175 -4.45 1.23 -12.07
N TRP A 176 -3.88 0.68 -11.01
CA TRP A 176 -3.19 -0.60 -11.01
C TRP A 176 -3.88 -1.60 -10.10
N GLU A 177 -3.98 -2.84 -10.56
CA GLU A 177 -4.64 -3.94 -9.84
C GLU A 177 -3.66 -5.10 -9.75
N VAL A 178 -3.41 -5.63 -8.55
CA VAL A 178 -2.31 -6.59 -8.33
C VAL A 178 -2.88 -7.98 -8.04
N ALA A 179 -2.69 -8.89 -8.99
CA ALA A 179 -3.17 -10.27 -8.88
C ALA A 179 -2.56 -10.99 -7.68
N GLY A 180 -3.35 -11.86 -7.06
CA GLY A 180 -3.00 -12.67 -5.91
C GLY A 180 -2.77 -11.90 -4.60
N SER A 181 -2.73 -10.57 -4.62
CA SER A 181 -2.48 -9.76 -3.42
C SER A 181 -3.73 -9.52 -2.57
N ALA A 182 -3.53 -9.25 -1.28
CA ALA A 182 -4.62 -9.00 -0.34
C ALA A 182 -4.63 -7.55 0.17
N HIS A 183 -5.81 -7.09 0.61
CA HIS A 183 -5.99 -5.75 1.20
C HIS A 183 -5.06 -5.54 2.40
N SER A 184 -4.92 -6.57 3.25
CA SER A 184 -3.98 -6.60 4.36
C SER A 184 -3.22 -7.94 4.40
N GLY A 185 -2.31 -8.11 3.43
CA GLY A 185 -1.45 -9.30 3.29
C GLY A 185 -0.31 -9.38 4.31
N TRP A 186 0.50 -10.43 4.19
CA TRP A 186 1.48 -10.82 5.21
C TRP A 186 2.51 -9.75 5.56
N HIS A 187 3.06 -9.06 4.58
CA HIS A 187 4.14 -8.10 4.82
C HIS A 187 3.70 -6.99 5.78
N GLY A 188 2.47 -6.48 5.60
CA GLY A 188 1.90 -5.48 6.51
C GLY A 188 1.67 -6.02 7.91
N GLN A 189 1.25 -7.28 8.04
CA GLN A 189 1.05 -7.91 9.36
C GLN A 189 2.37 -8.13 10.10
N GLU A 190 3.39 -8.68 9.45
CA GLU A 190 4.68 -8.89 10.10
C GLU A 190 5.37 -7.58 10.47
N TYR A 191 5.26 -6.56 9.62
CA TYR A 191 5.79 -5.24 9.93
C TYR A 191 5.14 -4.65 11.20
N ARG A 192 3.81 -4.77 11.32
CA ARG A 192 3.07 -4.22 12.46
C ARG A 192 3.20 -5.06 13.71
N ARG A 193 3.41 -6.37 13.61
CA ARG A 193 3.48 -7.29 14.77
C ARG A 193 4.30 -6.76 15.94
N PRO A 194 5.58 -6.34 15.80
CA PRO A 194 6.35 -5.81 16.92
C PRO A 194 5.83 -4.46 17.45
N ILE A 195 5.18 -3.65 16.62
CA ILE A 195 4.55 -2.38 17.04
C ILE A 195 3.31 -2.68 17.88
N LEU A 196 2.46 -3.60 17.41
CA LEU A 196 1.26 -4.04 18.13
C LEU A 196 1.60 -4.71 19.44
N THR A 197 2.64 -5.56 19.49
CA THR A 197 3.12 -6.13 20.76
C THR A 197 3.57 -5.05 21.74
N ARG A 198 4.28 -4.01 21.26
CA ARG A 198 4.70 -2.89 22.12
C ARG A 198 3.50 -2.09 22.64
N ASP A 199 2.52 -1.81 21.78
CA ASP A 199 1.43 -0.86 22.07
C ASP A 199 0.25 -1.51 22.77
N LEU A 200 -0.06 -2.76 22.42
CA LEU A 200 -1.24 -3.51 22.86
C LEU A 200 -0.90 -4.73 23.75
N GLY A 201 0.39 -5.01 23.98
CA GLY A 201 0.88 -6.16 24.74
C GLY A 201 1.06 -7.43 23.89
N GLU A 202 0.21 -7.67 22.91
CA GLU A 202 0.36 -8.76 21.92
C GLU A 202 -0.21 -8.37 20.55
N ALA A 203 0.23 -9.07 19.51
CA ALA A 203 -0.36 -8.89 18.19
C ALA A 203 -1.61 -9.76 18.04
N PRO A 204 -2.72 -9.25 17.49
CA PRO A 204 -3.93 -10.03 17.31
C PRO A 204 -3.71 -11.27 16.44
N THR A 205 -4.30 -12.39 16.86
CA THR A 205 -4.40 -13.61 16.06
C THR A 205 -5.78 -13.69 15.40
N TYR A 206 -5.86 -14.33 14.24
CA TYR A 206 -7.11 -14.43 13.48
C TYR A 206 -7.41 -15.87 13.07
N GLN A 207 -8.66 -16.28 13.24
CA GLN A 207 -9.23 -17.56 12.81
C GLN A 207 -10.03 -17.36 11.52
N CYS A 208 -9.37 -17.57 10.39
CA CYS A 208 -9.98 -17.46 9.07
C CYS A 208 -10.27 -18.86 8.49
N ASP A 209 -11.23 -18.93 7.58
CA ASP A 209 -11.68 -20.19 6.97
C ASP A 209 -10.58 -20.81 6.09
N ALA A 210 -9.74 -19.97 5.47
CA ALA A 210 -8.54 -20.39 4.75
C ALA A 210 -7.27 -19.81 5.42
N PRO A 211 -6.10 -20.47 5.32
CA PRO A 211 -4.85 -19.95 5.85
C PRO A 211 -4.58 -18.51 5.38
N PRO A 212 -4.59 -17.53 6.30
CA PRO A 212 -4.69 -16.13 5.92
C PRO A 212 -3.37 -15.52 5.45
N PHE A 213 -3.49 -14.31 4.93
CA PHE A 213 -2.40 -13.42 4.56
C PHE A 213 -1.68 -13.87 3.30
N SER A 214 -2.20 -13.46 2.15
CA SER A 214 -1.49 -13.58 0.88
C SER A 214 -0.03 -13.09 1.00
N ARG A 215 0.88 -13.84 0.37
CA ARG A 215 2.32 -13.52 0.29
C ARG A 215 2.70 -12.76 -0.96
N VAL A 216 1.75 -12.39 -1.83
CA VAL A 216 2.06 -11.51 -2.97
C VAL A 216 2.40 -10.11 -2.44
N PRO A 217 3.59 -9.57 -2.75
CA PRO A 217 4.10 -8.36 -2.12
C PRO A 217 3.51 -7.09 -2.73
N LEU A 218 2.26 -6.76 -2.38
CA LEU A 218 1.58 -5.53 -2.82
C LEU A 218 2.43 -4.27 -2.60
N HIS A 219 3.18 -4.23 -1.50
CA HIS A 219 4.08 -3.14 -1.15
C HIS A 219 5.13 -2.84 -2.23
N HIS A 220 5.55 -3.82 -3.04
CA HIS A 220 6.44 -3.59 -4.19
C HIS A 220 5.79 -2.68 -5.25
N VAL A 221 4.52 -2.92 -5.55
CA VAL A 221 3.76 -2.13 -6.54
C VAL A 221 3.40 -0.76 -5.97
N ILE A 222 3.07 -0.67 -4.68
CA ILE A 222 2.84 0.61 -3.98
C ILE A 222 4.11 1.48 -4.01
N ALA A 223 5.28 0.92 -3.66
CA ALA A 223 6.53 1.66 -3.70
C ALA A 223 6.84 2.14 -5.14
N THR A 224 6.59 1.29 -6.12
CA THR A 224 6.78 1.63 -7.54
C THR A 224 5.81 2.73 -7.99
N SER A 225 4.56 2.73 -7.53
CA SER A 225 3.57 3.75 -7.88
C SER A 225 3.93 5.12 -7.30
N TYR A 226 4.52 5.19 -6.10
CA TYR A 226 5.05 6.44 -5.55
C TYR A 226 6.21 6.99 -6.39
N ASP A 227 7.11 6.10 -6.79
CA ASP A 227 8.23 6.43 -7.68
C ASP A 227 7.75 7.05 -9.00
N HIS A 228 6.69 6.49 -9.60
CA HIS A 228 6.04 7.07 -10.77
C HIS A 228 5.29 8.36 -10.46
N LEU A 229 4.56 8.42 -9.35
CA LEU A 229 3.79 9.61 -8.98
C LEU A 229 4.71 10.83 -8.84
N VAL A 230 5.89 10.69 -8.23
CA VAL A 230 6.90 11.76 -8.16
C VAL A 230 7.43 12.21 -9.53
N ARG A 231 7.55 11.27 -10.47
CA ARG A 231 7.95 11.63 -11.86
C ARG A 231 6.79 12.29 -12.60
N TRP A 232 5.56 11.90 -12.29
CA TRP A 232 4.34 12.42 -12.89
C TRP A 232 4.05 13.86 -12.47
N THR A 233 4.32 14.22 -11.21
CA THR A 233 4.29 15.64 -10.77
C THR A 233 5.30 16.51 -11.52
N LYS A 234 6.24 15.90 -12.25
CA LYS A 234 7.25 16.54 -13.10
C LYS A 234 6.99 16.29 -14.60
N GLY A 235 5.79 15.88 -14.97
CA GLY A 235 5.34 15.72 -16.37
C GLY A 235 5.65 14.37 -17.01
N ARG A 236 6.10 13.35 -16.26
CA ARG A 236 6.32 12.00 -16.80
C ARG A 236 5.19 11.05 -16.41
N THR A 237 4.30 10.77 -17.35
CA THR A 237 3.12 9.92 -17.14
C THR A 237 3.51 8.46 -16.83
N PRO A 238 2.84 7.79 -15.86
CA PRO A 238 3.10 6.38 -15.55
C PRO A 238 2.57 5.44 -16.64
N PRO A 239 3.08 4.20 -16.71
CA PRO A 239 2.48 3.19 -17.57
C PRO A 239 1.09 2.77 -17.05
N SER A 240 0.18 2.48 -17.99
CA SER A 240 -1.07 1.77 -17.70
C SER A 240 -0.79 0.31 -17.37
N ALA A 241 -1.68 -0.35 -16.64
CA ALA A 241 -1.58 -1.79 -16.33
C ALA A 241 -2.79 -2.57 -16.82
N PRO A 242 -2.63 -3.86 -17.17
CA PRO A 242 -3.78 -4.71 -17.51
C PRO A 242 -4.70 -4.87 -16.30
N PRO A 243 -6.02 -4.80 -16.47
CA PRO A 243 -6.98 -5.05 -15.40
C PRO A 243 -7.02 -6.52 -14.97
N LEU A 244 -7.48 -6.79 -13.75
CA LEU A 244 -7.95 -8.12 -13.37
C LEU A 244 -9.14 -8.53 -14.22
N GLN A 245 -9.14 -9.80 -14.62
CA GLN A 245 -10.16 -10.39 -15.46
C GLN A 245 -11.31 -10.95 -14.63
N PHE A 246 -12.50 -10.88 -15.20
CA PHE A 246 -13.74 -11.37 -14.60
C PHE A 246 -14.44 -12.33 -15.56
N ASN A 247 -15.06 -13.35 -15.00
CA ASN A 247 -15.98 -14.22 -15.70
C ASN A 247 -17.34 -13.51 -15.90
N PRO A 248 -18.21 -13.99 -16.80
CA PRO A 248 -19.54 -13.40 -17.02
C PRO A 248 -20.43 -13.37 -15.77
N ASP A 249 -20.21 -14.26 -14.81
CA ASP A 249 -20.93 -14.32 -13.53
C ASP A 249 -20.43 -13.30 -12.49
N GLY A 250 -19.44 -12.47 -12.83
CA GLY A 250 -18.85 -11.48 -11.94
C GLY A 250 -17.81 -12.03 -10.97
N SER A 251 -17.48 -13.33 -11.03
CA SER A 251 -16.34 -13.90 -10.31
C SER A 251 -15.02 -13.51 -10.97
N LYS A 252 -13.93 -13.43 -10.19
CA LYS A 252 -12.59 -13.18 -10.73
C LYS A 252 -12.13 -14.40 -11.54
N ALA A 253 -11.68 -14.18 -12.77
CA ALA A 253 -11.20 -15.26 -13.62
C ALA A 253 -9.88 -15.82 -13.07
N ARG A 254 -9.80 -17.15 -12.94
CA ARG A 254 -8.62 -17.85 -12.42
C ARG A 254 -7.96 -18.71 -13.50
N ASP A 255 -6.66 -18.97 -13.34
CA ASP A 255 -5.93 -20.00 -14.10
C ASP A 255 -6.09 -21.39 -13.46
N ALA A 256 -5.48 -22.40 -14.08
CA ALA A 256 -5.57 -23.79 -13.62
C ALA A 256 -4.97 -24.01 -12.21
N LEU A 257 -4.16 -23.08 -11.71
CA LEU A 257 -3.57 -23.13 -10.38
C LEU A 257 -4.41 -22.37 -9.34
N GLY A 258 -5.51 -21.74 -9.75
CA GLY A 258 -6.38 -20.93 -8.89
C GLY A 258 -5.94 -19.46 -8.75
N LEU A 259 -4.94 -19.00 -9.52
CA LEU A 259 -4.41 -17.63 -9.42
C LEU A 259 -5.17 -16.70 -10.37
N ALA A 260 -5.40 -15.44 -9.99
CA ALA A 260 -6.19 -14.52 -10.81
C ALA A 260 -5.50 -14.15 -12.13
N LYS A 261 -6.26 -14.18 -13.22
CA LYS A 261 -5.83 -13.71 -14.54
C LYS A 261 -5.92 -12.19 -14.66
N GLY A 262 -5.06 -11.63 -15.52
CA GLY A 262 -4.92 -10.18 -15.66
C GLY A 262 -4.24 -9.55 -14.44
N GLY A 263 -4.34 -8.23 -14.33
CA GLY A 263 -3.64 -7.48 -13.30
C GLY A 263 -2.12 -7.47 -13.51
N ILE A 264 -1.43 -6.73 -12.64
CA ILE A 264 0.01 -6.87 -12.45
C ILE A 264 0.25 -8.22 -11.76
N ARG A 265 0.94 -9.13 -12.44
CA ARG A 265 1.34 -10.45 -11.91
C ARG A 265 2.83 -10.41 -11.57
N LEU A 266 3.12 -10.34 -10.27
CA LEU A 266 4.50 -10.41 -9.75
C LEU A 266 5.03 -11.84 -9.82
N SER A 267 6.32 -12.02 -9.53
CA SER A 267 6.96 -13.35 -9.55
C SER A 267 6.29 -14.36 -8.62
N GLN A 268 5.66 -13.93 -7.53
CA GLN A 268 4.86 -14.79 -6.64
C GLN A 268 3.58 -15.36 -7.29
N VAL A 269 3.13 -14.79 -8.42
CA VAL A 269 1.97 -15.26 -9.20
C VAL A 269 2.40 -15.93 -10.51
N GLU A 270 3.48 -15.44 -11.13
CA GLU A 270 4.03 -15.98 -12.39
C GLU A 270 4.91 -17.21 -12.19
N ALA A 271 5.57 -17.31 -11.03
CA ALA A 271 6.36 -18.46 -10.58
C ALA A 271 5.86 -18.89 -9.18
N PRO A 272 4.60 -19.37 -9.09
CA PRO A 272 3.95 -19.63 -7.81
C PRO A 272 4.54 -20.87 -7.12
N THR A 273 4.67 -20.77 -5.81
CA THR A 273 4.98 -21.89 -4.89
C THR A 273 3.82 -22.20 -3.94
N ALA A 274 2.75 -21.41 -4.05
CA ALA A 274 1.56 -21.46 -3.20
C ALA A 274 0.38 -20.86 -3.97
N LEU A 275 -0.83 -21.25 -3.61
CA LEU A 275 -2.03 -20.52 -3.94
C LEU A 275 -2.02 -19.22 -3.13
N ASN A 276 -1.99 -18.09 -3.83
CA ASN A 276 -2.20 -16.77 -3.24
C ASN A 276 -3.41 -16.10 -3.90
N THR A 277 -4.40 -15.73 -3.11
CA THR A 277 -5.60 -15.00 -3.57
C THR A 277 -5.86 -13.81 -2.65
N GLY A 278 -6.64 -12.86 -3.14
CA GLY A 278 -7.22 -11.78 -2.34
C GLY A 278 -8.53 -12.16 -1.65
N ASP A 279 -8.98 -13.41 -1.73
CA ASP A 279 -10.25 -13.86 -1.17
C ASP A 279 -10.03 -14.73 0.07
N ASN A 280 -10.81 -14.49 1.13
CA ASN A 280 -10.90 -15.32 2.34
C ASN A 280 -12.21 -14.97 3.08
N SER A 281 -12.56 -15.70 4.12
CA SER A 281 -13.75 -15.51 4.96
C SER A 281 -13.47 -15.94 6.40
N GLY A 282 -14.44 -15.73 7.29
CA GLY A 282 -14.30 -16.00 8.73
C GLY A 282 -14.48 -14.73 9.55
N GLU A 283 -13.87 -14.70 10.74
CA GLU A 283 -14.11 -13.64 11.71
C GLU A 283 -13.60 -12.26 11.27
N THR A 284 -14.22 -11.22 11.81
CA THR A 284 -13.72 -9.83 11.83
C THR A 284 -13.20 -9.36 10.46
N PHE A 285 -11.87 -9.38 10.25
CA PHE A 285 -11.18 -8.85 9.08
C PHE A 285 -10.66 -9.93 8.13
N CYS A 286 -11.00 -11.21 8.33
CA CYS A 286 -10.51 -12.31 7.50
C CYS A 286 -10.74 -12.07 6.00
N PHE A 287 -11.87 -11.48 5.63
CA PHE A 287 -12.19 -11.10 4.24
C PHE A 287 -11.18 -10.12 3.60
N LEU A 288 -10.30 -9.50 4.38
CA LEU A 288 -9.25 -8.57 3.93
C LEU A 288 -7.87 -9.23 3.78
N PHE A 289 -7.69 -10.44 4.28
CA PHE A 289 -6.36 -11.06 4.42
C PHE A 289 -5.96 -11.90 3.22
N GLY A 290 -6.92 -12.29 2.38
CA GLY A 290 -6.68 -13.23 1.31
C GLY A 290 -6.18 -14.58 1.83
N THR A 291 -5.75 -15.44 0.92
CA THR A 291 -5.33 -16.80 1.23
C THR A 291 -3.87 -17.02 0.87
N HIS A 292 -3.17 -17.85 1.66
CA HIS A 292 -1.87 -18.41 1.34
C HIS A 292 -1.82 -19.91 1.66
N ALA A 293 -1.90 -20.77 0.63
CA ALA A 293 -1.79 -22.21 0.79
C ALA A 293 -0.60 -22.75 -0.02
N PRO A 294 0.51 -23.14 0.63
CA PRO A 294 1.67 -23.74 -0.03
C PRO A 294 1.28 -24.93 -0.91
N PHE A 295 1.94 -25.06 -2.06
CA PHE A 295 1.83 -26.29 -2.87
C PHE A 295 2.61 -27.43 -2.19
N ASP A 296 2.14 -28.65 -2.42
CA ASP A 296 2.88 -29.85 -2.02
C ASP A 296 4.14 -30.03 -2.87
N GLU A 297 5.04 -30.88 -2.38
CA GLU A 297 6.34 -31.16 -3.01
C GLU A 297 6.16 -31.73 -4.43
N ALA A 298 5.24 -32.67 -4.62
CA ALA A 298 4.95 -33.26 -5.93
C ALA A 298 4.56 -32.20 -6.98
N ARG A 299 3.76 -31.20 -6.60
CA ARG A 299 3.41 -30.09 -7.48
C ARG A 299 4.58 -29.13 -7.69
N LEU A 300 5.36 -28.85 -6.66
CA LEU A 300 6.56 -28.02 -6.79
C LEU A 300 7.59 -28.67 -7.73
N ASP A 301 7.80 -29.97 -7.66
CA ASP A 301 8.72 -30.72 -8.53
C ASP A 301 8.23 -30.74 -9.97
N ALA A 302 6.92 -30.90 -10.17
CA ALA A 302 6.33 -30.83 -11.50
C ALA A 302 6.47 -29.43 -12.14
N LEU A 303 6.32 -28.36 -11.35
CA LEU A 303 6.49 -26.98 -11.81
C LEU A 303 7.97 -26.60 -12.00
N TYR A 304 8.83 -27.04 -11.08
CA TYR A 304 10.23 -26.67 -10.99
C TYR A 304 11.11 -27.90 -10.72
N PRO A 305 11.45 -28.68 -11.76
CA PRO A 305 12.30 -29.87 -11.61
C PRO A 305 13.74 -29.60 -11.12
N SER A 306 14.10 -28.34 -10.87
CA SER A 306 15.35 -27.95 -10.23
C SER A 306 15.24 -26.53 -9.70
N ARG A 307 16.04 -26.19 -8.69
CA ARG A 307 16.18 -24.84 -8.15
C ARG A 307 16.53 -23.82 -9.23
N GLY A 308 17.36 -24.22 -10.21
CA GLY A 308 17.71 -23.37 -11.35
C GLY A 308 16.49 -22.96 -12.18
N ARG A 309 15.52 -23.86 -12.37
CA ARG A 309 14.25 -23.57 -13.08
C ARG A 309 13.39 -22.59 -12.31
N TYR A 310 13.24 -22.78 -10.99
CA TYR A 310 12.48 -21.86 -10.15
C TYR A 310 13.09 -20.44 -10.15
N VAL A 311 14.39 -20.33 -9.88
CA VAL A 311 15.09 -19.03 -9.88
C VAL A 311 14.99 -18.35 -11.24
N ALA A 312 15.13 -19.10 -12.34
CA ALA A 312 14.98 -18.55 -13.69
C ALA A 312 13.57 -18.00 -13.95
N ALA A 313 12.53 -18.71 -13.50
CA ALA A 313 11.14 -18.26 -13.64
C ALA A 313 10.88 -16.96 -12.88
N VAL A 314 11.38 -16.85 -11.63
CA VAL A 314 11.30 -15.62 -10.83
C VAL A 314 12.01 -14.45 -11.53
N VAL A 315 13.26 -14.65 -11.96
CA VAL A 315 14.05 -13.60 -12.62
C VAL A 315 13.42 -13.16 -13.94
N GLN A 316 12.85 -14.09 -14.72
CA GLN A 316 12.18 -13.75 -15.98
C GLN A 316 10.91 -12.93 -15.74
N SER A 317 10.10 -13.28 -14.73
CA SER A 317 8.92 -12.50 -14.34
C SER A 317 9.30 -11.11 -13.85
N ASP A 318 10.28 -10.99 -12.95
CA ASP A 318 10.70 -9.69 -12.44
C ASP A 318 11.35 -8.82 -13.52
N ALA A 319 12.07 -9.42 -14.48
CA ALA A 319 12.60 -8.69 -15.63
C ALA A 319 11.49 -8.11 -16.51
N ARG A 320 10.32 -8.79 -16.64
CA ARG A 320 9.14 -8.23 -17.31
C ARG A 320 8.58 -7.06 -16.51
N ASN A 321 8.31 -7.25 -15.23
CA ASN A 321 7.76 -6.20 -14.35
C ASN A 321 8.66 -4.96 -14.25
N LEU A 322 10.00 -5.13 -14.30
CA LEU A 322 10.94 -4.01 -14.37
C LEU A 322 10.82 -3.22 -15.68
N ARG A 323 10.69 -3.90 -16.82
CA ARG A 323 10.54 -3.24 -18.14
C ARG A 323 9.20 -2.54 -18.27
N GLU A 324 8.15 -3.15 -17.75
CA GLU A 324 6.79 -2.59 -17.75
C GLU A 324 6.60 -1.50 -16.68
N GLY A 325 7.55 -1.38 -15.74
CA GLY A 325 7.57 -0.33 -14.74
C GLY A 325 6.70 -0.60 -13.52
N TYR A 326 6.41 -1.87 -13.20
CA TYR A 326 5.60 -2.29 -12.04
C TYR A 326 6.42 -2.73 -10.83
N LEU A 327 7.74 -2.80 -10.96
CA LEU A 327 8.65 -3.24 -9.91
C LEU A 327 9.92 -2.39 -9.87
N LEU A 328 10.45 -2.09 -8.67
CA LEU A 328 11.72 -1.41 -8.53
C LEU A 328 12.90 -2.40 -8.60
N PRO A 329 14.08 -1.98 -9.11
CA PRO A 329 15.26 -2.85 -9.20
C PRO A 329 15.72 -3.46 -7.88
N ALA A 330 15.52 -2.75 -6.76
CA ALA A 330 15.88 -3.27 -5.44
C ALA A 330 14.96 -4.42 -5.00
N ASP A 331 13.69 -4.35 -5.36
CA ASP A 331 12.70 -5.37 -5.00
C ASP A 331 12.87 -6.62 -5.86
N ALA A 332 13.17 -6.46 -7.16
CA ALA A 332 13.56 -7.58 -8.02
C ALA A 332 14.84 -8.30 -7.52
N ARG A 333 15.82 -7.56 -6.97
CA ARG A 333 17.00 -8.17 -6.35
C ARG A 333 16.65 -8.95 -5.09
N GLN A 334 15.73 -8.44 -4.27
CA GLN A 334 15.25 -9.14 -3.08
C GLN A 334 14.52 -10.43 -3.47
N ASN A 335 13.56 -10.36 -4.39
CA ASN A 335 12.86 -11.53 -4.93
C ASN A 335 13.84 -12.61 -5.44
N ARG A 336 14.86 -12.22 -6.19
CA ARG A 336 15.92 -13.15 -6.64
C ARG A 336 16.68 -13.76 -5.47
N ALA A 337 17.03 -12.97 -4.46
CA ALA A 337 17.71 -13.48 -3.27
C ALA A 337 16.82 -14.48 -2.52
N ASP A 338 15.55 -14.16 -2.31
CA ASP A 338 14.59 -15.05 -1.65
C ASP A 338 14.40 -16.35 -2.44
N ALA A 339 14.30 -16.27 -3.77
CA ALA A 339 14.19 -17.44 -4.63
C ALA A 339 15.44 -18.32 -4.61
N ILE A 340 16.62 -17.72 -4.50
CA ILE A 340 17.86 -18.47 -4.30
C ILE A 340 17.80 -19.17 -2.94
N HIS A 341 17.42 -18.50 -1.85
CA HIS A 341 17.46 -19.10 -0.52
C HIS A 341 16.30 -20.06 -0.21
N SER A 342 15.30 -20.19 -1.08
CA SER A 342 14.20 -21.14 -0.92
C SER A 342 14.65 -22.61 -1.05
N ASP A 343 13.81 -23.50 -0.57
CA ASP A 343 13.99 -24.96 -0.66
C ASP A 343 13.35 -25.56 -1.93
N VAL A 344 12.79 -24.73 -2.82
CA VAL A 344 12.08 -25.19 -4.03
C VAL A 344 13.05 -25.77 -5.05
N GLY A 345 12.78 -27.01 -5.50
CA GLY A 345 13.61 -27.74 -6.45
C GLY A 345 15.00 -28.08 -5.92
N ARG A 346 15.14 -28.23 -4.60
CA ARG A 346 16.32 -28.86 -3.99
C ARG A 346 16.09 -30.37 -3.98
N ASP A 347 17.14 -31.11 -4.32
CA ASP A 347 17.19 -32.58 -4.22
C ASP A 347 17.29 -33.04 -2.75
#